data_AF-A0A2M6XTI3-F1
#
_entry.id   AF-A0A2M6XTI3-F1
#
_cell.length_a   1.000
_cell.length_b   1.000
_cell.length_c   1.000
_cell.angle_alpha   90.00
_cell.angle_beta   90.00
_cell.angle_gamma   90.00
#
_symmetry.space_group_name_H-M   'P 1'
#
loop_
_entity.id
_entity.type
_entity.pdbx_description
1 polymer ?
#
loop_
_entity_poly.entity_id
_entity_poly.type
_entity_poly.pdbx_seq_one_letter_code
_entity_poly.pdbx_strand_id
1 'polypeptide(L)'
;MDNYSLYKPLKNHLGKLSINESFYVIWAYSNHLQFENFFPGDIETIPEFINAKSLLEKKIYQWELELLLREIILNSQDTERGLKTLKKWNYFVGAINKIKEIEDKLSHVDKNNVLKEFFRLAHRQFPWQSNINLMYFYRYYRIFNEPDIDKILYEKVGVHYENLFLMGASLLGYFKEKCIIREPFSTNMKGITNDEIKKLFNIISIDLNDFKKIIQKEHSIDEKFAYNTYMLRLYPIIKSKLKGDDFYFCPLTTLLYWRFTSGIYYEICREKDFDKPFGYAFQKYVGEVLNKANKKMTIYPEEEYGPKKNKKKTVDWIFDEKDAALFIECKTKRLIVPAKIELNDTELLDKELEKISDAIVQVYKTIKDYIDKQYPSFSHDKKRKIYPIILTLEEWYSFAGPICQEINKKVIEKLKQNGLPLEWLEEMPYSLCGIHEFEEIVQIMQVVGIKKFMESKFSTPEYASWDFDPFVNNFYKKERKNAVFLFQKEFNDILSSRGCPIINY
;
A
#
# COMPACT_ATOMS: atom_id res chain seq x y z
N MET A 1 14.97 -27.71 -19.08
CA MET A 1 13.55 -28.11 -18.97
C MET A 1 12.75 -27.00 -19.61
N ASP A 2 11.83 -27.26 -20.54
CA ASP A 2 11.00 -26.20 -21.12
C ASP A 2 10.07 -25.64 -20.02
N ASN A 3 10.01 -24.32 -19.84
CA ASN A 3 9.19 -23.66 -18.82
C ASN A 3 7.72 -24.09 -18.94
N TYR A 4 7.22 -24.37 -20.15
CA TYR A 4 5.86 -24.88 -20.31
C TYR A 4 5.67 -26.29 -19.74
N SER A 5 6.69 -27.15 -19.81
CA SER A 5 6.64 -28.49 -19.21
C SER A 5 6.52 -28.45 -17.68
N LEU A 6 7.09 -27.40 -17.06
CA LEU A 6 6.96 -27.12 -15.63
C LEU A 6 5.56 -26.61 -15.26
N TYR A 7 4.95 -25.80 -16.12
CA TYR A 7 3.61 -25.23 -15.90
C TYR A 7 2.46 -26.20 -16.15
N LYS A 8 2.61 -27.11 -17.13
CA LYS A 8 1.57 -28.05 -17.59
C LYS A 8 0.88 -28.83 -16.46
N PRO A 9 1.56 -29.33 -15.41
CA PRO A 9 0.91 -29.98 -14.27
C PRO A 9 -0.11 -29.10 -13.55
N LEU A 10 0.18 -27.81 -13.34
CA LEU A 10 -0.75 -26.86 -12.72
C LEU A 10 -1.97 -26.65 -13.62
N LYS A 11 -1.75 -26.33 -14.89
CA LYS A 11 -2.82 -26.15 -15.88
C LYS A 11 -3.78 -27.35 -15.93
N ASN A 12 -3.25 -28.57 -16.00
CA ASN A 12 -4.04 -29.79 -16.01
C ASN A 12 -4.78 -30.05 -14.69
N HIS A 13 -4.22 -29.60 -13.56
CA HIS A 13 -4.86 -29.68 -12.25
C HIS A 13 -6.04 -28.72 -12.15
N LEU A 14 -5.87 -27.48 -12.61
CA LEU A 14 -6.91 -26.45 -12.56
C LEU A 14 -8.00 -26.65 -13.63
N GLY A 15 -7.67 -27.24 -14.77
CA GLY A 15 -8.62 -27.56 -15.85
C GLY A 15 -9.71 -28.57 -15.52
N LYS A 16 -9.72 -29.11 -14.29
CA LYS A 16 -10.74 -30.02 -13.77
C LYS A 16 -11.73 -29.34 -12.82
N LEU A 17 -11.52 -28.07 -12.50
CA LEU A 17 -12.30 -27.31 -11.52
C LEU A 17 -13.44 -26.54 -12.19
N SER A 18 -14.52 -26.31 -11.43
CA SER A 18 -15.49 -25.25 -11.73
C SER A 18 -14.91 -23.91 -11.28
N ILE A 19 -15.01 -22.88 -12.11
CA ILE A 19 -14.50 -21.55 -11.78
C ILE A 19 -15.28 -20.89 -10.64
N ASN A 20 -16.60 -20.96 -10.65
CA ASN A 20 -17.45 -20.31 -9.64
C ASN A 20 -17.27 -20.96 -8.25
N GLU A 21 -17.13 -22.29 -8.19
CA GLU A 21 -16.82 -22.97 -6.94
C GLU A 21 -15.42 -22.61 -6.44
N SER A 22 -14.45 -22.51 -7.35
CA SER A 22 -13.09 -22.10 -7.01
C SER A 22 -13.05 -20.69 -6.43
N PHE A 23 -13.82 -19.73 -6.95
CA PHE A 23 -13.94 -18.38 -6.38
C PHE A 23 -14.43 -18.41 -4.93
N TYR A 24 -15.45 -19.21 -4.62
CA TYR A 24 -15.94 -19.39 -3.25
C TYR A 24 -14.87 -19.97 -2.31
N VAL A 25 -14.10 -20.96 -2.77
CA VAL A 25 -13.03 -21.53 -1.94
C VAL A 25 -11.91 -20.51 -1.69
N ILE A 26 -11.47 -19.79 -2.72
CA ILE A 26 -10.45 -18.72 -2.56
C ILE A 26 -10.92 -17.65 -1.57
N TRP A 27 -12.18 -17.24 -1.67
CA TRP A 27 -12.81 -16.31 -0.74
C TRP A 27 -12.78 -16.82 0.70
N ALA A 28 -13.14 -18.08 0.95
CA ALA A 28 -13.14 -18.65 2.29
C ALA A 28 -11.74 -18.67 2.93
N TYR A 29 -10.73 -19.12 2.17
CA TYR A 29 -9.33 -19.11 2.64
C TYR A 29 -8.82 -17.69 2.88
N SER A 30 -9.08 -16.77 1.95
CA SER A 30 -8.65 -15.38 2.07
C SER A 30 -9.28 -14.70 3.28
N ASN A 31 -10.59 -14.86 3.47
CA ASN A 31 -11.30 -14.25 4.61
C ASN A 31 -10.84 -14.82 5.95
N HIS A 32 -10.63 -16.14 6.05
CA HIS A 32 -10.09 -16.73 7.29
C HIS A 32 -8.68 -16.21 7.60
N LEU A 33 -7.84 -16.05 6.58
CA LEU A 33 -6.48 -15.54 6.74
C LEU A 33 -6.40 -14.04 7.05
N GLN A 34 -7.44 -13.25 6.74
CA GLN A 34 -7.41 -11.78 6.88
C GLN A 34 -8.31 -11.25 8.00
N PHE A 35 -9.39 -11.96 8.33
CA PHE A 35 -10.41 -11.51 9.28
C PHE A 35 -10.61 -12.47 10.46
N GLU A 36 -9.87 -13.58 10.52
CA GLU A 36 -10.04 -14.64 11.54
C GLU A 36 -11.49 -15.15 11.65
N ASN A 37 -12.25 -15.04 10.55
CA ASN A 37 -13.64 -15.44 10.47
C ASN A 37 -13.80 -16.97 10.52
N PHE A 38 -15.03 -17.39 10.84
CA PHE A 38 -15.48 -18.77 10.73
C PHE A 38 -15.19 -19.34 9.34
N PHE A 39 -14.61 -20.54 9.30
CA PHE A 39 -14.33 -21.25 8.06
C PHE A 39 -15.57 -22.07 7.65
N PRO A 40 -16.08 -21.96 6.41
CA PRO A 40 -17.28 -22.69 6.00
C PRO A 40 -17.13 -24.21 6.15
N GLY A 41 -18.12 -24.84 6.79
CA GLY A 41 -18.08 -26.28 7.09
C GLY A 41 -18.20 -27.20 5.87
N ASP A 42 -18.50 -26.66 4.68
CA ASP A 42 -18.54 -27.42 3.43
C ASP A 42 -17.17 -27.49 2.71
N ILE A 43 -16.14 -26.84 3.27
CA ILE A 43 -14.77 -26.87 2.76
C ILE A 43 -13.90 -27.64 3.77
N GLU A 44 -13.22 -28.68 3.30
CA GLU A 44 -12.33 -29.48 4.13
C GLU A 44 -11.05 -28.72 4.49
N THR A 45 -10.71 -28.74 5.77
CA THR A 45 -9.45 -28.23 6.31
C THR A 45 -8.85 -29.22 7.29
N ILE A 46 -7.55 -29.10 7.56
CA ILE A 46 -6.90 -29.86 8.63
C ILE A 46 -6.81 -29.02 9.92
N PRO A 47 -6.85 -29.65 11.11
CA PRO A 47 -6.74 -28.95 12.39
C PRO A 47 -5.47 -28.10 12.51
N GLU A 48 -4.36 -28.53 11.92
CA GLU A 48 -3.08 -27.82 11.96
C GLU A 48 -3.15 -26.45 11.27
N PHE A 49 -3.93 -26.34 10.18
CA PHE A 49 -4.13 -25.07 9.49
C PHE A 49 -5.01 -24.12 10.30
N ILE A 50 -6.13 -24.63 10.83
CA ILE A 50 -7.10 -23.83 11.59
C ILE A 50 -6.52 -23.35 12.92
N ASN A 51 -5.73 -24.20 13.58
CA ASN A 51 -5.17 -23.91 14.91
C ASN A 51 -3.78 -23.26 14.87
N ALA A 52 -3.24 -22.99 13.68
CA ALA A 52 -1.95 -22.33 13.52
C ALA A 52 -1.97 -20.92 14.12
N LYS A 53 -0.99 -20.64 14.98
CA LYS A 53 -0.86 -19.38 15.72
C LYS A 53 -0.07 -18.32 14.97
N SER A 54 0.62 -18.71 13.90
CA SER A 54 1.40 -17.80 13.07
C SER A 54 1.20 -18.07 11.58
N LEU A 55 1.46 -17.07 10.75
CA LEU A 55 1.43 -17.23 9.29
C LEU A 55 2.42 -18.32 8.82
N LEU A 56 3.59 -18.42 9.46
CA LEU A 56 4.60 -19.45 9.15
C LEU A 56 4.06 -20.87 9.36
N GLU A 57 3.28 -21.08 10.41
CA GLU A 57 2.64 -22.37 10.70
C GLU A 57 1.53 -22.70 9.69
N LYS A 58 0.81 -21.69 9.18
CA LYS A 58 -0.30 -21.88 8.22
C LYS A 58 0.17 -22.44 6.88
N LYS A 59 1.40 -22.14 6.45
CA LYS A 59 2.03 -22.59 5.18
C LYS A 59 1.23 -22.28 3.89
N ILE A 60 0.14 -21.53 3.99
CA ILE A 60 -0.68 -21.04 2.88
C ILE A 60 -0.76 -19.54 3.08
N TYR A 61 -0.35 -18.79 2.07
CA TYR A 61 -0.23 -17.34 2.17
C TYR A 61 -1.15 -16.61 1.18
N GLN A 62 -1.58 -15.41 1.53
CA GLN A 62 -2.59 -14.68 0.76
C GLN A 62 -2.07 -14.26 -0.63
N TRP A 63 -0.77 -13.96 -0.79
CA TRP A 63 -0.18 -13.71 -2.11
C TRP A 63 -0.14 -14.95 -3.01
N GLU A 64 -0.18 -16.16 -2.43
CA GLU A 64 -0.32 -17.41 -3.18
C GLU A 64 -1.77 -17.61 -3.63
N LEU A 65 -2.75 -17.17 -2.82
CA LEU A 65 -4.15 -17.14 -3.20
C LEU A 65 -4.41 -16.15 -4.34
N GLU A 66 -3.75 -14.98 -4.32
CA GLU A 66 -3.78 -14.00 -5.42
C GLU A 66 -3.30 -14.63 -6.73
N LEU A 67 -2.16 -15.32 -6.68
CA LEU A 67 -1.61 -16.03 -7.84
C LEU A 67 -2.49 -17.21 -8.27
N LEU A 68 -2.99 -18.01 -7.33
CA LEU A 68 -3.88 -19.14 -7.61
C LEU A 68 -5.19 -18.66 -8.26
N LEU A 69 -5.75 -17.54 -7.81
CA LEU A 69 -6.94 -16.94 -8.42
C LEU A 69 -6.71 -16.58 -9.89
N ARG A 70 -5.58 -15.95 -10.21
CA ARG A 70 -5.19 -15.65 -11.59
C ARG A 70 -5.18 -16.92 -12.44
N GLU A 71 -4.54 -17.98 -11.92
CA GLU A 71 -4.41 -19.25 -12.63
C GLU A 71 -5.74 -20.02 -12.75
N ILE A 72 -6.63 -19.89 -11.77
CA ILE A 72 -8.01 -20.40 -11.84
C ILE A 72 -8.78 -19.70 -12.95
N ILE A 73 -8.69 -18.37 -13.03
CA ILE A 73 -9.35 -17.60 -14.09
C ILE A 73 -8.88 -18.08 -15.46
N LEU A 74 -7.58 -18.29 -15.65
CA LEU A 74 -7.04 -18.76 -16.92
C LEU A 74 -7.45 -20.20 -17.28
N ASN A 75 -7.43 -21.12 -16.32
CA ASN A 75 -7.38 -22.55 -16.63
C ASN A 75 -8.62 -23.34 -16.22
N SER A 76 -9.47 -22.84 -15.31
CA SER A 76 -10.65 -23.57 -14.85
C SER A 76 -11.81 -23.54 -15.84
N GLN A 77 -12.70 -24.53 -15.72
CA GLN A 77 -13.85 -24.68 -16.60
C GLN A 77 -14.97 -23.73 -16.20
N ASP A 78 -15.62 -23.15 -17.20
CA ASP A 78 -16.85 -22.39 -17.03
C ASP A 78 -18.06 -23.33 -17.02
N THR A 79 -18.12 -24.18 -15.99
CA THR A 79 -19.18 -25.18 -15.78
C THR A 79 -19.70 -25.10 -14.35
N GLU A 80 -20.95 -25.51 -14.14
CA GLU A 80 -21.55 -25.53 -12.79
C GLU A 80 -20.81 -26.47 -11.83
N ARG A 81 -20.25 -27.56 -12.34
CA ARG A 81 -19.50 -28.55 -11.57
C ARG A 81 -18.22 -28.93 -12.29
N GLY A 82 -17.14 -29.01 -11.53
CA GLY A 82 -15.87 -29.57 -11.99
C GLY A 82 -15.81 -31.08 -11.81
N LEU A 83 -14.88 -31.74 -12.50
CA LEU A 83 -14.50 -33.14 -12.25
C LEU A 83 -13.80 -33.30 -10.90
N LYS A 84 -13.21 -32.21 -10.39
CA LYS A 84 -12.56 -32.08 -9.09
C LYS A 84 -12.98 -30.76 -8.45
N THR A 85 -12.70 -30.62 -7.16
CA THR A 85 -13.11 -29.47 -6.34
C THR A 85 -11.97 -29.02 -5.43
N LEU A 86 -11.84 -27.71 -5.24
CA LEU A 86 -10.96 -27.13 -4.23
C LEU A 86 -11.54 -27.24 -2.81
N LYS A 87 -12.80 -27.66 -2.65
CA LYS A 87 -13.37 -27.95 -1.32
C LYS A 87 -12.69 -29.12 -0.62
N LYS A 88 -11.94 -29.96 -1.35
CA LYS A 88 -11.15 -31.06 -0.79
C LYS A 88 -9.74 -30.59 -0.47
N TRP A 89 -9.34 -30.70 0.78
CA TRP A 89 -8.04 -30.22 1.30
C TRP A 89 -6.86 -30.64 0.42
N ASN A 90 -6.77 -31.95 0.13
CA ASN A 90 -5.67 -32.51 -0.67
C ASN A 90 -5.60 -31.94 -2.09
N TYR A 91 -6.75 -31.59 -2.69
CA TYR A 91 -6.78 -31.03 -4.04
C TYR A 91 -6.38 -29.56 -4.04
N PHE A 92 -6.83 -28.81 -3.02
CA PHE A 92 -6.45 -27.41 -2.79
C PHE A 92 -4.94 -27.28 -2.52
N VAL A 93 -4.40 -28.01 -1.54
CA VAL A 93 -2.96 -28.02 -1.26
C VAL A 93 -2.17 -28.52 -2.46
N GLY A 94 -2.70 -29.47 -3.21
CA GLY A 94 -2.11 -29.93 -4.46
C GLY A 94 -2.00 -28.86 -5.54
N ALA A 95 -2.84 -27.82 -5.52
CA ALA A 95 -2.73 -26.64 -6.39
C ALA A 95 -1.66 -25.66 -5.88
N ILE A 96 -1.69 -25.33 -4.57
CA ILE A 96 -0.71 -24.45 -3.93
C ILE A 96 0.71 -24.99 -4.08
N ASN A 97 0.93 -26.29 -3.84
CA ASN A 97 2.25 -26.90 -3.95
C ASN A 97 2.79 -26.87 -5.39
N LYS A 98 1.93 -26.95 -6.41
CA LYS A 98 2.35 -26.81 -7.81
C LYS A 98 2.77 -25.38 -8.13
N ILE A 99 2.06 -24.39 -7.59
CA ILE A 99 2.47 -22.98 -7.69
C ILE A 99 3.86 -22.79 -7.09
N LYS A 100 4.07 -23.27 -5.85
CA LYS A 100 5.38 -23.21 -5.19
C LYS A 100 6.48 -23.89 -5.99
N GLU A 101 6.22 -25.09 -6.52
CA GLU A 101 7.19 -25.81 -7.35
C GLU A 101 7.56 -25.04 -8.62
N ILE A 102 6.61 -24.35 -9.24
CA ILE A 102 6.87 -23.49 -10.40
C ILE A 102 7.75 -22.30 -9.97
N GLU A 103 7.38 -21.62 -8.89
CA GLU A 103 8.14 -20.46 -8.38
C GLU A 103 9.58 -20.84 -8.01
N ASP A 104 9.77 -21.94 -7.26
CA ASP A 104 11.08 -22.42 -6.84
C ASP A 104 12.01 -22.71 -8.03
N LYS A 105 11.47 -23.19 -9.15
CA LYS A 105 12.24 -23.53 -10.35
C LYS A 105 12.45 -22.36 -11.31
N LEU A 106 11.54 -21.38 -11.32
CA LEU A 106 11.68 -20.15 -12.11
C LEU A 106 12.52 -19.09 -11.40
N SER A 107 12.68 -19.20 -10.09
CA SER A 107 13.53 -18.31 -9.31
C SER A 107 15.01 -18.56 -9.61
N HIS A 108 15.70 -17.50 -10.05
CA HIS A 108 17.13 -17.49 -10.32
C HIS A 108 17.78 -16.35 -9.55
N VAL A 109 18.15 -16.62 -8.31
CA VAL A 109 18.78 -15.64 -7.41
C VAL A 109 20.29 -15.87 -7.35
N ASP A 110 21.06 -14.82 -7.61
CA ASP A 110 22.50 -14.78 -7.46
C ASP A 110 22.95 -13.53 -6.67
N LYS A 111 24.27 -13.36 -6.52
CA LYS A 111 24.84 -12.22 -5.78
C LYS A 111 24.55 -10.86 -6.43
N ASN A 112 24.26 -10.82 -7.73
CA ASN A 112 24.03 -9.59 -8.48
C ASN A 112 22.56 -9.15 -8.43
N ASN A 113 21.61 -10.08 -8.23
CA ASN A 113 20.18 -9.78 -8.26
C ASN A 113 19.44 -10.03 -6.94
N VAL A 114 20.08 -10.57 -5.90
CA VAL A 114 19.47 -10.87 -4.59
C VAL A 114 18.72 -9.68 -3.98
N LEU A 115 19.27 -8.47 -4.10
CA LEU A 115 18.64 -7.26 -3.56
C LEU A 115 17.34 -6.93 -4.28
N LYS A 116 17.32 -7.13 -5.60
CA LYS A 116 16.13 -6.91 -6.40
C LYS A 116 15.09 -7.98 -6.14
N GLU A 117 15.49 -9.25 -6.04
CA GLU A 117 14.54 -10.31 -5.69
C GLU A 117 13.90 -10.04 -4.35
N PHE A 118 14.69 -9.62 -3.35
CA PHE A 118 14.16 -9.23 -2.06
C PHE A 118 13.18 -8.06 -2.15
N PHE A 119 13.48 -7.03 -2.96
CA PHE A 119 12.58 -5.92 -3.23
C PHE A 119 11.26 -6.35 -3.90
N ARG A 120 11.32 -7.25 -4.90
CA ARG A 120 10.14 -7.82 -5.56
C ARG A 120 9.29 -8.61 -4.56
N LEU A 121 9.92 -9.45 -3.74
CA LEU A 121 9.25 -10.23 -2.69
C LEU A 121 8.55 -9.33 -1.68
N ALA A 122 9.18 -8.23 -1.26
CA ALA A 122 8.60 -7.26 -0.35
C ALA A 122 7.30 -6.67 -0.89
N HIS A 123 7.34 -6.14 -2.12
CA HIS A 123 6.16 -5.55 -2.76
C HIS A 123 5.06 -6.57 -3.06
N ARG A 124 5.40 -7.85 -3.19
CA ARG A 124 4.43 -8.92 -3.35
C ARG A 124 3.82 -9.34 -2.01
N GLN A 125 4.62 -9.55 -0.97
CA GLN A 125 4.19 -10.22 0.26
C GLN A 125 3.74 -9.26 1.37
N PHE A 126 4.45 -8.14 1.57
CA PHE A 126 4.23 -7.29 2.74
C PHE A 126 2.86 -6.60 2.77
N PRO A 127 2.28 -6.15 1.63
CA PRO A 127 0.93 -5.61 1.63
C PRO A 127 -0.10 -6.58 2.26
N TRP A 128 0.09 -7.89 2.05
CA TRP A 128 -0.80 -8.93 2.59
C TRP A 128 -0.61 -9.22 4.08
N GLN A 129 0.51 -8.80 4.67
CA GLN A 129 0.79 -9.01 6.09
C GLN A 129 0.13 -7.94 6.97
N SER A 130 -0.49 -6.92 6.37
CA SER A 130 -1.31 -5.94 7.07
C SER A 130 -2.78 -6.32 6.98
N ASN A 131 -3.45 -6.39 8.13
CA ASN A 131 -4.90 -6.48 8.18
C ASN A 131 -5.54 -5.16 7.70
N ILE A 132 -6.85 -5.16 7.48
CA ILE A 132 -7.58 -3.92 7.23
C ILE A 132 -7.35 -2.96 8.39
N ASN A 133 -6.91 -1.75 8.05
CA ASN A 133 -6.43 -0.76 9.00
C ASN A 133 -7.24 0.51 8.84
N LEU A 134 -7.93 0.92 9.91
CA LEU A 134 -8.76 2.12 9.94
C LEU A 134 -7.98 3.41 9.63
N MET A 135 -6.71 3.48 10.04
CA MET A 135 -5.84 4.62 9.74
C MET A 135 -5.56 4.72 8.24
N TYR A 136 -5.26 3.58 7.60
CA TYR A 136 -5.09 3.52 6.14
C TYR A 136 -6.39 3.87 5.42
N PHE A 137 -7.51 3.36 5.91
CA PHE A 137 -8.85 3.63 5.39
C PHE A 137 -9.15 5.13 5.41
N TYR A 138 -8.97 5.78 6.55
CA TYR A 138 -9.22 7.22 6.72
C TYR A 138 -8.20 8.10 6.00
N ARG A 139 -6.93 7.71 5.94
CA ARG A 139 -5.90 8.43 5.19
C ARG A 139 -6.31 8.63 3.74
N TYR A 140 -6.68 7.55 3.07
CA TYR A 140 -7.10 7.62 1.67
C TYR A 140 -8.46 8.31 1.50
N TYR A 141 -9.37 8.13 2.47
CA TYR A 141 -10.58 8.96 2.54
C TYR A 141 -10.22 10.45 2.45
N ARG A 142 -9.36 10.94 3.35
CA ARG A 142 -9.01 12.36 3.43
C ARG A 142 -8.31 12.88 2.18
N ILE A 143 -7.34 12.15 1.67
CA ILE A 143 -6.54 12.59 0.52
C ILE A 143 -7.39 12.71 -0.75
N PHE A 144 -8.20 11.70 -1.06
CA PHE A 144 -9.00 11.72 -2.29
C PHE A 144 -10.30 12.53 -2.16
N ASN A 145 -10.74 12.83 -0.94
CA ASN A 145 -11.88 13.72 -0.70
C ASN A 145 -11.49 15.21 -0.64
N GLU A 146 -10.22 15.56 -0.94
CA GLU A 146 -9.84 16.96 -1.11
C GLU A 146 -10.51 17.55 -2.36
N PRO A 147 -11.06 18.79 -2.31
CA PRO A 147 -11.93 19.31 -3.36
C PRO A 147 -11.37 19.25 -4.78
N ASP A 148 -10.09 19.57 -4.96
CA ASP A 148 -9.45 19.58 -6.29
C ASP A 148 -9.26 18.15 -6.83
N ILE A 149 -9.00 17.18 -5.96
CA ILE A 149 -8.86 15.77 -6.35
C ILE A 149 -10.22 15.13 -6.62
N ASP A 150 -11.18 15.38 -5.74
CA ASP A 150 -12.55 14.90 -5.88
C ASP A 150 -13.20 15.44 -7.16
N LYS A 151 -12.91 16.70 -7.53
CA LYS A 151 -13.33 17.26 -8.81
C LYS A 151 -12.79 16.48 -10.01
N ILE A 152 -11.50 16.17 -10.04
CA ILE A 152 -10.89 15.38 -11.12
C ILE A 152 -11.53 13.99 -11.19
N LEU A 153 -11.77 13.36 -10.04
CA LEU A 153 -12.45 12.07 -9.98
C LEU A 153 -13.89 12.15 -10.50
N TYR A 154 -14.63 13.18 -10.10
CA TYR A 154 -16.01 13.37 -10.55
C TYR A 154 -16.07 13.60 -12.07
N GLU A 155 -15.15 14.39 -12.64
CA GLU A 155 -15.07 14.59 -14.09
C GLU A 155 -14.76 13.27 -14.84
N LYS A 156 -13.96 12.38 -14.23
CA LYS A 156 -13.58 11.09 -14.83
C LYS A 156 -14.65 10.00 -14.68
N VAL A 157 -15.18 9.84 -13.48
CA VAL A 157 -16.00 8.69 -13.06
C VAL A 157 -17.48 9.06 -12.92
N GLY A 158 -17.78 10.34 -12.71
CA GLY A 158 -19.16 10.83 -12.51
C GLY A 158 -19.75 10.47 -11.15
N VAL A 159 -18.91 10.25 -10.14
CA VAL A 159 -19.26 9.98 -8.74
C VAL A 159 -18.24 10.66 -7.83
N HIS A 160 -18.72 11.36 -6.80
CA HIS A 160 -17.85 11.95 -5.77
C HIS A 160 -17.18 10.84 -4.93
N TYR A 161 -15.97 11.10 -4.47
CA TYR A 161 -15.16 10.12 -3.76
C TYR A 161 -15.82 9.66 -2.46
N GLU A 162 -16.47 10.56 -1.71
CA GLU A 162 -17.23 10.19 -0.51
C GLU A 162 -18.25 9.06 -0.81
N ASN A 163 -18.99 9.17 -1.91
CA ASN A 163 -19.97 8.16 -2.31
C ASN A 163 -19.27 6.86 -2.76
N LEU A 164 -18.20 6.94 -3.55
CA LEU A 164 -17.41 5.76 -3.95
C LEU A 164 -16.86 5.01 -2.75
N PHE A 165 -16.33 5.75 -1.78
CA PHE A 165 -15.77 5.22 -0.54
C PHE A 165 -16.84 4.54 0.32
N LEU A 166 -17.99 5.17 0.54
CA LEU A 166 -19.08 4.60 1.34
C LEU A 166 -19.68 3.34 0.68
N MET A 167 -19.84 3.35 -0.65
CA MET A 167 -20.26 2.16 -1.38
C MET A 167 -19.21 1.05 -1.30
N GLY A 168 -17.92 1.39 -1.46
CA GLY A 168 -16.80 0.44 -1.33
C GLY A 168 -16.72 -0.18 0.07
N ALA A 169 -16.86 0.63 1.12
CA ALA A 169 -16.95 0.17 2.50
C ALA A 169 -18.13 -0.78 2.72
N SER A 170 -19.31 -0.44 2.19
CA SER A 170 -20.51 -1.27 2.31
C SER A 170 -20.35 -2.60 1.58
N LEU A 171 -19.78 -2.60 0.38
CA LEU A 171 -19.45 -3.82 -0.35
C LEU A 171 -18.39 -4.65 0.37
N LEU A 172 -17.38 -4.02 0.97
CA LEU A 172 -16.38 -4.71 1.79
C LEU A 172 -17.04 -5.45 2.96
N GLY A 173 -17.96 -4.78 3.68
CA GLY A 173 -18.73 -5.41 4.75
C GLY A 173 -19.61 -6.58 4.25
N TYR A 174 -20.24 -6.42 3.08
CA TYR A 174 -21.02 -7.50 2.46
C TYR A 174 -20.14 -8.68 2.04
N PHE A 175 -19.01 -8.42 1.37
CA PHE A 175 -18.11 -9.46 0.87
C PHE A 175 -17.27 -10.13 1.96
N LYS A 176 -17.15 -9.53 3.14
CA LYS A 176 -16.65 -10.22 4.34
C LYS A 176 -17.52 -11.42 4.71
N GLU A 177 -18.83 -11.35 4.48
CA GLU A 177 -19.81 -12.37 4.85
C GLU A 177 -20.24 -13.28 3.69
N LYS A 178 -20.22 -12.77 2.44
CA LYS A 178 -20.69 -13.49 1.25
C LYS A 178 -19.75 -13.31 0.08
N CYS A 179 -19.39 -14.37 -0.63
CA CYS A 179 -18.53 -14.26 -1.82
C CYS A 179 -19.19 -13.58 -3.04
N ILE A 180 -20.53 -13.59 -3.10
CA ILE A 180 -21.28 -13.25 -4.33
C ILE A 180 -22.49 -12.35 -4.07
N ILE A 181 -22.84 -11.57 -5.07
CA ILE A 181 -24.06 -10.76 -5.13
C ILE A 181 -24.70 -10.85 -6.51
N ARG A 182 -26.04 -10.94 -6.56
CA ARG A 182 -26.80 -11.06 -7.80
C ARG A 182 -26.93 -9.71 -8.50
N GLU A 183 -26.91 -9.70 -9.83
CA GLU A 183 -27.23 -8.54 -10.68
C GLU A 183 -28.70 -8.60 -11.17
N PRO A 184 -29.45 -7.48 -11.25
CA PRO A 184 -29.09 -6.11 -10.85
C PRO A 184 -29.05 -5.93 -9.33
N PHE A 185 -28.10 -5.11 -8.86
CA PHE A 185 -28.03 -4.67 -7.48
C PHE A 185 -28.66 -3.29 -7.32
N SER A 186 -29.43 -3.10 -6.25
CA SER A 186 -30.03 -1.82 -5.86
C SER A 186 -29.65 -1.47 -4.43
N THR A 187 -29.52 -0.18 -4.14
CA THR A 187 -29.26 0.30 -2.78
C THR A 187 -30.42 1.08 -2.19
N ASN A 188 -30.52 1.02 -0.87
CA ASN A 188 -31.33 1.92 -0.06
C ASN A 188 -30.47 2.90 0.75
N MET A 189 -29.16 2.98 0.46
CA MET A 189 -28.24 3.90 1.12
C MET A 189 -28.62 5.35 0.82
N LYS A 190 -28.77 6.15 1.87
CA LYS A 190 -29.15 7.56 1.75
C LYS A 190 -28.10 8.35 0.98
N GLY A 191 -28.53 9.10 -0.03
CA GLY A 191 -27.66 9.97 -0.83
C GLY A 191 -26.79 9.24 -1.84
N ILE A 192 -27.07 7.96 -2.12
CA ILE A 192 -26.41 7.17 -3.17
C ILE A 192 -27.49 6.67 -4.13
N THR A 193 -27.29 6.91 -5.41
CA THR A 193 -28.20 6.51 -6.48
C THR A 193 -27.82 5.14 -7.06
N ASN A 194 -28.78 4.46 -7.69
CA ASN A 194 -28.49 3.23 -8.43
C ASN A 194 -27.57 3.47 -9.65
N ASP A 195 -27.53 4.69 -10.19
CA ASP A 195 -26.59 5.06 -11.26
C ASP A 195 -25.14 5.12 -10.77
N GLU A 196 -24.90 5.73 -9.60
CA GLU A 196 -23.57 5.78 -8.98
C GLU A 196 -23.04 4.39 -8.65
N ILE A 197 -23.93 3.47 -8.23
CA ILE A 197 -23.56 2.06 -8.03
C ILE A 197 -23.13 1.40 -9.31
N LYS A 198 -23.87 1.61 -10.41
CA LYS A 198 -23.47 1.07 -11.72
C LYS A 198 -22.12 1.61 -12.13
N LYS A 199 -21.87 2.91 -11.94
CA LYS A 199 -20.56 3.54 -12.19
C LYS A 199 -19.45 2.93 -11.34
N LEU A 200 -19.69 2.68 -10.04
CA LEU A 200 -18.74 2.00 -9.18
C LEU A 200 -18.42 0.59 -9.71
N PHE A 201 -19.42 -0.25 -9.97
CA PHE A 201 -19.20 -1.59 -10.50
C PHE A 201 -18.45 -1.55 -11.84
N ASN A 202 -18.69 -0.56 -12.70
CA ASN A 202 -17.96 -0.42 -13.95
C ASN A 202 -16.45 -0.19 -13.76
N ILE A 203 -16.01 0.43 -12.66
CA ILE A 203 -14.58 0.67 -12.41
C ILE A 203 -13.92 -0.44 -11.57
N ILE A 204 -14.67 -1.17 -10.74
CA ILE A 204 -14.10 -2.21 -9.85
C ILE A 204 -14.35 -3.64 -10.33
N SER A 205 -15.10 -3.83 -11.42
CA SER A 205 -15.43 -5.17 -11.91
C SER A 205 -15.20 -5.35 -13.41
N ILE A 206 -15.07 -6.61 -13.82
CA ILE A 206 -14.83 -7.02 -15.20
C ILE A 206 -15.56 -8.32 -15.52
N ASP A 207 -16.02 -8.49 -16.77
CA ASP A 207 -16.57 -9.76 -17.25
C ASP A 207 -15.49 -10.86 -17.26
N LEU A 208 -15.86 -12.07 -16.83
CA LEU A 208 -14.94 -13.20 -16.72
C LEU A 208 -14.22 -13.50 -18.05
N ASN A 209 -14.91 -13.42 -19.19
CA ASN A 209 -14.31 -13.75 -20.48
C ASN A 209 -13.33 -12.68 -20.93
N ASP A 210 -13.65 -11.41 -20.69
CA ASP A 210 -12.73 -10.31 -20.98
C ASP A 210 -11.53 -10.33 -20.05
N PHE A 211 -11.74 -10.69 -18.78
CA PHE A 211 -10.66 -10.86 -17.84
C PHE A 211 -9.69 -11.98 -18.26
N LYS A 212 -10.24 -13.13 -18.67
CA LYS A 212 -9.44 -14.24 -19.23
C LYS A 212 -8.54 -13.77 -20.38
N LYS A 213 -9.06 -12.97 -21.31
CA LYS A 213 -8.28 -12.44 -22.45
C LYS A 213 -7.14 -11.53 -21.98
N ILE A 214 -7.40 -10.64 -21.03
CA ILE A 214 -6.39 -9.71 -20.49
C ILE A 214 -5.28 -10.50 -19.79
N ILE A 215 -5.64 -11.37 -18.84
CA ILE A 215 -4.65 -12.16 -18.11
C ILE A 215 -3.87 -13.05 -19.07
N GLN A 216 -4.51 -13.65 -20.08
CA GLN A 216 -3.84 -14.53 -21.05
C GLN A 216 -2.77 -13.78 -21.87
N LYS A 217 -2.99 -12.50 -22.17
CA LYS A 217 -2.03 -11.64 -22.88
C LYS A 217 -0.81 -11.30 -22.01
N GLU A 218 -1.01 -11.18 -20.71
CA GLU A 218 0.02 -10.79 -19.74
C GLU A 218 0.74 -11.99 -19.11
N HIS A 219 0.16 -13.17 -19.23
CA HIS A 219 0.67 -14.40 -18.64
C HIS A 219 2.04 -14.76 -19.22
N SER A 220 3.05 -14.81 -18.35
CA SER A 220 4.39 -15.28 -18.65
C SER A 220 4.76 -16.45 -17.73
N ILE A 221 5.53 -17.39 -18.27
CA ILE A 221 6.08 -18.54 -17.52
C ILE A 221 7.59 -18.33 -17.42
N ASP A 222 7.98 -17.28 -16.72
CA ASP A 222 9.34 -16.81 -16.49
C ASP A 222 9.46 -16.28 -15.06
N GLU A 223 10.54 -15.56 -14.73
CA GLU A 223 10.74 -15.01 -13.39
C GLU A 223 9.61 -14.06 -12.93
N LYS A 224 8.75 -13.58 -13.83
CA LYS A 224 7.61 -12.69 -13.54
C LYS A 224 6.34 -13.45 -13.22
N PHE A 225 6.32 -14.79 -13.40
CA PHE A 225 5.15 -15.66 -13.17
C PHE A 225 4.45 -15.35 -11.84
N ALA A 226 5.22 -15.16 -10.77
CA ALA A 226 4.69 -14.97 -9.43
C ALA A 226 4.24 -13.53 -9.11
N TYR A 227 4.62 -12.57 -9.95
CA TYR A 227 4.52 -11.13 -9.69
C TYR A 227 3.47 -10.43 -10.54
N ASN A 228 3.04 -11.04 -11.64
CA ASN A 228 2.08 -10.44 -12.55
C ASN A 228 0.62 -10.68 -12.11
N THR A 229 0.19 -10.04 -11.02
CA THR A 229 -1.17 -10.16 -10.47
C THR A 229 -1.95 -8.84 -10.44
N TYR A 230 -1.36 -7.76 -10.94
CA TYR A 230 -1.90 -6.40 -10.78
C TYR A 230 -3.32 -6.21 -11.33
N MET A 231 -3.71 -6.95 -12.38
CA MET A 231 -5.05 -6.86 -12.94
C MET A 231 -6.15 -7.30 -11.96
N LEU A 232 -5.85 -8.22 -11.03
CA LEU A 232 -6.77 -8.58 -9.93
C LEU A 232 -7.01 -7.43 -8.97
N ARG A 233 -6.03 -6.53 -8.84
CA ARG A 233 -6.13 -5.33 -7.98
C ARG A 233 -6.93 -4.22 -8.65
N LEU A 234 -6.89 -4.13 -9.98
CA LEU A 234 -7.71 -3.20 -10.77
C LEU A 234 -9.17 -3.67 -10.83
N TYR A 235 -9.39 -4.97 -10.98
CA TYR A 235 -10.72 -5.58 -11.05
C TYR A 235 -10.90 -6.67 -9.97
N PRO A 236 -11.06 -6.27 -8.69
CA PRO A 236 -11.25 -7.22 -7.59
C PRO A 236 -12.60 -7.95 -7.64
N ILE A 237 -13.54 -7.48 -8.46
CA ILE A 237 -14.84 -8.10 -8.66
C ILE A 237 -14.93 -8.69 -10.07
N ILE A 238 -15.43 -9.91 -10.18
CA ILE A 238 -15.56 -10.63 -11.45
C ILE A 238 -17.04 -10.84 -11.73
N LYS A 239 -17.52 -10.37 -12.89
CA LYS A 239 -18.88 -10.66 -13.37
C LYS A 239 -18.86 -12.02 -14.06
N SER A 240 -19.76 -12.91 -13.65
CA SER A 240 -19.90 -14.24 -14.21
C SER A 240 -21.33 -14.75 -14.03
N LYS A 241 -21.69 -15.82 -14.75
CA LYS A 241 -22.99 -16.46 -14.63
C LYS A 241 -22.96 -17.63 -13.66
N LEU A 242 -24.03 -17.77 -12.87
CA LEU A 242 -24.28 -18.94 -12.05
C LEU A 242 -25.72 -19.40 -12.30
N LYS A 243 -25.90 -20.62 -12.82
CA LYS A 243 -27.22 -21.18 -13.17
C LYS A 243 -28.03 -20.28 -14.13
N GLY A 244 -27.33 -19.58 -15.03
CA GLY A 244 -27.93 -18.68 -16.03
C GLY A 244 -28.19 -17.25 -15.56
N ASP A 245 -28.11 -16.98 -14.27
CA ASP A 245 -28.24 -15.63 -13.69
C ASP A 245 -26.87 -14.93 -13.61
N ASP A 246 -26.86 -13.60 -13.73
CA ASP A 246 -25.65 -12.78 -13.62
C ASP A 246 -25.31 -12.46 -12.15
N PHE A 247 -24.03 -12.59 -11.80
CA PHE A 247 -23.50 -12.36 -10.47
C PHE A 247 -22.17 -11.62 -10.51
N TYR A 248 -21.92 -10.85 -9.45
CA TYR A 248 -20.62 -10.31 -9.09
C TYR A 248 -19.97 -11.18 -8.02
N PHE A 249 -18.76 -11.65 -8.28
CA PHE A 249 -17.94 -12.43 -7.36
C PHE A 249 -16.81 -11.56 -6.82
N CYS A 250 -16.53 -11.62 -5.52
CA CYS A 250 -15.33 -11.02 -4.92
C CYS A 250 -14.50 -12.12 -4.24
N PRO A 251 -13.58 -12.78 -4.96
CA PRO A 251 -12.83 -13.91 -4.41
C PRO A 251 -11.77 -13.48 -3.39
N LEU A 252 -11.28 -12.24 -3.45
CA LEU A 252 -10.28 -11.69 -2.54
C LEU A 252 -10.74 -10.33 -2.02
N THR A 253 -11.46 -10.36 -0.91
CA THR A 253 -12.07 -9.18 -0.26
C THR A 253 -11.06 -8.06 0.02
N THR A 254 -9.81 -8.39 0.37
CA THR A 254 -8.74 -7.41 0.59
C THR A 254 -8.38 -6.62 -0.68
N LEU A 255 -8.51 -7.21 -1.87
CA LEU A 255 -8.25 -6.47 -3.12
C LEU A 255 -9.32 -5.41 -3.38
N LEU A 256 -10.57 -5.66 -3.00
CA LEU A 256 -11.62 -4.65 -3.03
C LEU A 256 -11.28 -3.49 -2.10
N TYR A 257 -10.85 -3.78 -0.88
CA TYR A 257 -10.39 -2.78 0.08
C TYR A 257 -9.28 -1.89 -0.51
N TRP A 258 -8.26 -2.47 -1.12
CA TRP A 258 -7.20 -1.71 -1.78
C TRP A 258 -7.71 -0.90 -2.98
N ARG A 259 -8.66 -1.45 -3.75
CA ARG A 259 -9.16 -0.81 -4.96
C ARG A 259 -9.86 0.53 -4.69
N PHE A 260 -10.76 0.61 -3.71
CA PHE A 260 -11.47 1.87 -3.43
C PHE A 260 -10.70 2.83 -2.51
N THR A 261 -9.58 2.38 -1.94
CA THR A 261 -8.65 3.24 -1.17
C THR A 261 -7.51 3.73 -2.08
N SER A 262 -6.30 3.19 -1.94
CA SER A 262 -5.13 3.60 -2.73
C SER A 262 -5.26 3.31 -4.22
N GLY A 263 -6.11 2.36 -4.62
CA GLY A 263 -6.32 1.94 -6.00
C GLY A 263 -7.04 2.96 -6.87
N ILE A 264 -7.77 3.91 -6.27
CA ILE A 264 -8.44 5.00 -7.00
C ILE A 264 -7.45 5.94 -7.67
N TYR A 265 -6.22 6.01 -7.15
CA TYR A 265 -5.11 6.68 -7.81
C TYR A 265 -5.02 6.32 -9.31
N TYR A 266 -5.18 5.04 -9.66
CA TYR A 266 -5.01 4.58 -11.04
C TYR A 266 -6.14 5.00 -11.98
N GLU A 267 -7.28 5.45 -11.45
CA GLU A 267 -8.37 6.01 -12.25
C GLU A 267 -8.07 7.42 -12.76
N ILE A 268 -7.32 8.20 -11.95
CA ILE A 268 -7.18 9.64 -12.16
C ILE A 268 -5.74 10.12 -12.32
N CYS A 269 -4.73 9.29 -12.06
CA CYS A 269 -3.32 9.73 -12.10
C CYS A 269 -2.80 10.13 -13.48
N ARG A 270 -3.56 9.85 -14.54
CA ARG A 270 -3.25 10.28 -15.92
C ARG A 270 -4.06 11.49 -16.36
N GLU A 271 -4.99 11.95 -15.54
CA GLU A 271 -5.80 13.12 -15.84
C GLU A 271 -4.96 14.40 -15.70
N LYS A 272 -5.34 15.41 -16.47
CA LYS A 272 -4.64 16.69 -16.48
C LYS A 272 -4.71 17.33 -15.10
N ASP A 273 -3.63 17.99 -14.70
CA ASP A 273 -3.52 18.76 -13.46
C ASP A 273 -3.65 17.91 -12.17
N PHE A 274 -3.50 16.59 -12.23
CA PHE A 274 -3.59 15.70 -11.05
C PHE A 274 -2.42 15.84 -10.05
N ASP A 275 -1.18 15.90 -10.54
CA ASP A 275 0.02 15.74 -9.70
C ASP A 275 0.11 16.77 -8.57
N LYS A 276 -0.19 18.04 -8.87
CA LYS A 276 -0.06 19.14 -7.91
C LYS A 276 -1.13 19.08 -6.80
N PRO A 277 -2.44 19.00 -7.11
CA PRO A 277 -3.47 18.74 -6.11
C PRO A 277 -3.20 17.49 -5.27
N PHE A 278 -2.65 16.43 -5.86
CA PHE A 278 -2.42 15.18 -5.12
C PHE A 278 -1.29 15.34 -4.11
N GLY A 279 -0.19 15.99 -4.51
CA GLY A 279 0.89 16.39 -3.61
C GLY A 279 0.38 17.27 -2.46
N TYR A 280 -0.43 18.29 -2.79
CA TYR A 280 -1.01 19.20 -1.80
C TYR A 280 -1.96 18.49 -0.83
N ALA A 281 -2.81 17.59 -1.31
CA ALA A 281 -3.72 16.82 -0.48
C ALA A 281 -2.98 15.96 0.55
N PHE A 282 -1.88 15.31 0.13
CA PHE A 282 -1.03 14.56 1.04
C PHE A 282 -0.33 15.48 2.06
N GLN A 283 0.27 16.58 1.61
CA GLN A 283 0.90 17.57 2.50
C GLN A 283 -0.10 18.09 3.54
N LYS A 284 -1.33 18.40 3.13
CA LYS A 284 -2.39 18.84 4.02
C LYS A 284 -2.75 17.77 5.05
N TYR A 285 -2.88 16.50 4.62
CA TYR A 285 -3.11 15.38 5.54
C TYR A 285 -1.99 15.24 6.59
N VAL A 286 -0.72 15.39 6.20
CA VAL A 286 0.41 15.40 7.14
C VAL A 286 0.27 16.53 8.16
N GLY A 287 -0.16 17.72 7.72
CA GLY A 287 -0.49 18.83 8.61
C GLY A 287 -1.61 18.48 9.59
N GLU A 288 -2.66 17.79 9.16
CA GLU A 288 -3.73 17.30 10.04
C GLU A 288 -3.21 16.31 11.09
N VAL A 289 -2.34 15.37 10.69
CA VAL A 289 -1.68 14.41 11.58
C VAL A 289 -0.85 15.13 12.65
N LEU A 290 0.01 16.08 12.23
CA LEU A 290 0.81 16.90 13.13
C LEU A 290 -0.08 17.63 14.14
N ASN A 291 -1.11 18.33 13.67
CA ASN A 291 -2.03 19.09 14.52
C ASN A 291 -2.80 18.21 15.52
N LYS A 292 -3.24 17.02 15.09
CA LYS A 292 -3.98 16.09 15.96
C LYS A 292 -3.10 15.42 17.00
N ALA A 293 -1.87 15.09 16.65
CA ALA A 293 -0.93 14.50 17.59
C ALA A 293 -0.40 15.54 18.59
N ASN A 294 -0.24 16.80 18.15
CA ASN A 294 0.46 17.84 18.89
C ASN A 294 -0.21 18.20 20.23
N LYS A 295 0.62 18.31 21.26
CA LYS A 295 0.23 18.73 22.61
C LYS A 295 1.03 19.94 23.11
N LYS A 296 2.25 20.16 22.59
CA LYS A 296 3.19 21.14 23.16
C LYS A 296 4.21 21.74 22.18
N MET A 297 4.32 21.21 20.97
CA MET A 297 5.31 21.63 19.98
C MET A 297 4.73 22.70 19.05
N THR A 298 5.60 23.44 18.37
CA THR A 298 5.19 24.43 17.37
C THR A 298 5.23 23.79 15.99
N ILE A 299 4.21 24.07 15.16
CA ILE A 299 4.14 23.57 13.78
C ILE A 299 4.23 24.78 12.84
N TYR A 300 5.15 24.72 11.88
CA TYR A 300 5.27 25.72 10.82
C TYR A 300 4.92 25.07 9.48
N PRO A 301 3.93 25.60 8.73
CA PRO A 301 3.62 25.15 7.38
C PRO A 301 4.67 25.64 6.36
N GLU A 302 4.61 25.11 5.14
CA GLU A 302 5.40 25.61 4.00
C GLU A 302 5.20 27.11 3.78
N GLU A 303 6.30 27.84 3.62
CA GLU A 303 6.31 29.27 3.30
C GLU A 303 7.14 29.56 2.04
N GLU A 304 6.67 30.50 1.22
CA GLU A 304 7.45 31.03 0.10
C GLU A 304 8.38 32.16 0.57
N TYR A 305 9.61 32.18 0.07
CA TYR A 305 10.59 33.23 0.37
C TYR A 305 11.48 33.55 -0.83
N GLY A 306 12.31 34.59 -0.68
CA GLY A 306 13.20 35.08 -1.73
C GLY A 306 12.54 36.05 -2.72
N PRO A 307 13.29 36.52 -3.72
CA PRO A 307 12.81 37.53 -4.66
C PRO A 307 11.73 36.98 -5.60
N LYS A 308 10.80 37.84 -6.04
CA LYS A 308 9.65 37.46 -6.91
C LYS A 308 10.02 36.65 -8.16
N LYS A 309 11.22 36.86 -8.72
CA LYS A 309 11.72 36.15 -9.91
C LYS A 309 12.38 34.79 -9.62
N ASN A 310 12.69 34.50 -8.36
CA ASN A 310 13.30 33.26 -7.91
C ASN A 310 12.75 32.88 -6.52
N LYS A 311 11.42 32.70 -6.47
CA LYS A 311 10.75 32.28 -5.24
C LYS A 311 11.21 30.88 -4.89
N LYS A 312 11.66 30.72 -3.65
CA LYS A 312 11.94 29.44 -3.02
C LYS A 312 10.82 29.10 -2.05
N LYS A 313 10.86 27.87 -1.56
CA LYS A 313 9.94 27.37 -0.54
C LYS A 313 10.73 26.70 0.58
N THR A 314 10.20 26.77 1.79
CA THR A 314 10.72 25.97 2.90
C THR A 314 10.39 24.49 2.67
N VAL A 315 10.80 23.63 3.59
CA VAL A 315 10.21 22.28 3.67
C VAL A 315 8.70 22.36 3.91
N ASP A 316 8.00 21.29 3.56
CA ASP A 316 6.53 21.22 3.65
C ASP A 316 5.98 21.48 5.06
N TRP A 317 6.68 20.96 6.07
CA TRP A 317 6.37 21.18 7.49
C TRP A 317 7.63 21.22 8.35
N ILE A 318 7.62 22.08 9.37
CA ILE A 318 8.60 22.06 10.46
C ILE A 318 7.88 21.74 11.76
N PHE A 319 8.34 20.72 12.46
CA PHE A 319 7.84 20.38 13.80
C PHE A 319 8.90 20.69 14.84
N ASP A 320 8.66 21.73 15.64
CA ASP A 320 9.67 22.39 16.46
C ASP A 320 9.45 22.16 17.95
N GLU A 321 10.53 21.71 18.60
CA GLU A 321 10.74 21.70 20.03
C GLU A 321 11.97 22.57 20.36
N LYS A 322 12.11 22.96 21.63
CA LYS A 322 13.15 23.91 22.07
C LYS A 322 14.56 23.57 21.61
N ASP A 323 14.94 22.29 21.59
CA ASP A 323 16.30 21.82 21.33
C ASP A 323 16.42 20.95 20.08
N ALA A 324 15.31 20.64 19.40
CA ALA A 324 15.31 19.93 18.13
C ALA A 324 14.10 20.28 17.25
N ALA A 325 14.25 20.17 15.93
CA ALA A 325 13.15 20.26 14.99
C ALA A 325 13.23 19.17 13.92
N LEU A 326 12.06 18.70 13.49
CA LEU A 326 11.91 17.87 12.30
C LEU A 326 11.69 18.78 11.09
N PHE A 327 12.45 18.53 10.01
CA PHE A 327 12.25 19.18 8.72
C PHE A 327 11.63 18.14 7.79
N ILE A 328 10.34 18.28 7.50
CA ILE A 328 9.53 17.23 6.88
C ILE A 328 9.23 17.62 5.43
N GLU A 329 9.60 16.76 4.49
CA GLU A 329 9.31 16.88 3.06
C GLU A 329 8.43 15.71 2.60
N CYS A 330 7.26 16.02 2.06
CA CYS A 330 6.23 15.08 1.65
C CYS A 330 6.44 14.63 0.20
N LYS A 331 6.31 13.33 -0.06
CA LYS A 331 6.40 12.73 -1.40
C LYS A 331 5.27 11.73 -1.65
N THR A 332 4.48 11.99 -2.68
CA THR A 332 3.37 11.12 -3.12
C THR A 332 3.77 10.12 -4.20
N LYS A 333 5.03 10.14 -4.62
CA LYS A 333 5.50 9.37 -5.76
C LYS A 333 5.39 7.87 -5.50
N ARG A 334 4.80 7.15 -6.46
CA ARG A 334 4.67 5.70 -6.45
C ARG A 334 5.75 5.06 -7.33
N LEU A 335 6.29 3.94 -6.86
CA LEU A 335 7.07 3.03 -7.69
C LEU A 335 6.20 2.49 -8.83
N ILE A 336 6.71 2.58 -10.06
CA ILE A 336 6.03 2.02 -11.24
C ILE A 336 6.01 0.49 -11.17
N VAL A 337 4.97 -0.14 -11.73
CA VAL A 337 4.80 -1.61 -11.71
C VAL A 337 6.03 -2.35 -12.27
N PRO A 338 6.62 -1.95 -13.41
CA PRO A 338 7.84 -2.61 -13.92
C PRO A 338 8.98 -2.65 -12.90
N ALA A 339 9.22 -1.57 -12.16
CA ALA A 339 10.28 -1.52 -11.15
C ALA A 339 10.04 -2.50 -9.97
N LYS A 340 8.81 -2.98 -9.77
CA LYS A 340 8.44 -3.95 -8.72
C LYS A 340 8.50 -5.40 -9.19
N ILE A 341 8.52 -5.65 -10.50
CA ILE A 341 8.39 -7.00 -11.07
C ILE A 341 9.57 -7.42 -11.93
N GLU A 342 10.36 -6.50 -12.48
CA GLU A 342 11.52 -6.81 -13.31
C GLU A 342 12.74 -7.16 -12.46
N LEU A 343 13.40 -8.30 -12.78
CA LEU A 343 14.61 -8.71 -12.10
C LEU A 343 15.88 -8.24 -12.84
N ASN A 344 15.86 -8.29 -14.17
CA ASN A 344 17.06 -8.12 -15.00
C ASN A 344 17.34 -6.66 -15.40
N ASP A 345 16.34 -5.77 -15.40
CA ASP A 345 16.54 -4.35 -15.69
C ASP A 345 16.98 -3.60 -14.40
N THR A 346 18.23 -3.14 -14.33
CA THR A 346 18.75 -2.33 -13.21
C THR A 346 18.33 -0.87 -13.28
N GLU A 347 18.11 -0.34 -14.48
CA GLU A 347 17.92 1.09 -14.68
C GLU A 347 16.60 1.59 -14.09
N LEU A 348 15.55 0.77 -14.11
CA LEU A 348 14.24 1.17 -13.60
C LEU A 348 14.28 1.43 -12.09
N LEU A 349 14.85 0.52 -11.32
CA LEU A 349 15.00 0.71 -9.88
C LEU A 349 15.94 1.87 -9.58
N ASP A 350 17.07 1.97 -10.29
CA ASP A 350 18.03 3.06 -10.14
C ASP A 350 17.38 4.45 -10.35
N LYS A 351 16.57 4.61 -11.39
CA LYS A 351 15.80 5.83 -11.66
C LYS A 351 14.80 6.14 -10.55
N GLU A 352 14.23 5.13 -9.90
CA GLU A 352 13.36 5.32 -8.73
C GLU A 352 14.14 5.77 -7.48
N LEU A 353 15.30 5.17 -7.21
CA LEU A 353 16.17 5.56 -6.10
C LEU A 353 16.73 6.98 -6.27
N GLU A 354 17.07 7.38 -7.50
CA GLU A 354 17.54 8.74 -7.80
C GLU A 354 16.56 9.82 -7.35
N LYS A 355 15.25 9.60 -7.53
CA LYS A 355 14.21 10.55 -7.14
C LYS A 355 14.15 10.73 -5.62
N ILE A 356 14.39 9.68 -4.84
CA ILE A 356 14.47 9.76 -3.38
C ILE A 356 15.73 10.52 -2.96
N SER A 357 16.88 10.20 -3.57
CA SER A 357 18.13 10.95 -3.32
C SER A 357 18.00 12.43 -3.67
N ASP A 358 17.28 12.78 -4.74
CA ASP A 358 17.00 14.17 -5.11
C ASP A 358 16.15 14.89 -4.06
N ALA A 359 15.13 14.22 -3.51
CA ALA A 359 14.32 14.77 -2.43
C ALA A 359 15.16 15.04 -1.17
N ILE A 360 16.04 14.11 -0.79
CA ILE A 360 16.95 14.28 0.35
C ILE A 360 17.87 15.49 0.16
N VAL A 361 18.48 15.61 -1.03
CA VAL A 361 19.40 16.71 -1.35
C VAL A 361 18.65 18.04 -1.44
N GLN A 362 17.40 18.04 -1.92
CA GLN A 362 16.53 19.22 -1.89
C GLN A 362 16.35 19.70 -0.45
N VAL A 363 16.08 18.81 0.51
CA VAL A 363 15.94 19.20 1.92
C VAL A 363 17.25 19.79 2.46
N TYR A 364 18.41 19.19 2.17
CA TYR A 364 19.69 19.80 2.58
C TYR A 364 19.95 21.19 1.96
N LYS A 365 19.50 21.45 0.72
CA LYS A 365 19.54 22.79 0.14
C LYS A 365 18.66 23.77 0.92
N THR A 366 17.47 23.34 1.34
CA THR A 366 16.58 24.19 2.15
C THR A 366 17.15 24.41 3.56
N ILE A 367 17.83 23.42 4.14
CA ILE A 367 18.55 23.55 5.42
C ILE A 367 19.69 24.56 5.31
N LYS A 368 20.40 24.58 4.18
CA LYS A 368 21.39 25.62 3.90
C LYS A 368 20.75 27.01 3.97
N ASP A 369 19.61 27.21 3.31
CA ASP A 369 18.89 28.49 3.34
C ASP A 369 18.38 28.84 4.76
N TYR A 370 17.99 27.84 5.57
CA TYR A 370 17.69 28.02 7.00
C TYR A 370 18.92 28.51 7.78
N ILE A 371 20.08 27.86 7.64
CA ILE A 371 21.34 28.25 8.30
C ILE A 371 21.75 29.67 7.89
N ASP A 372 21.55 30.01 6.62
CA ASP A 372 21.82 31.33 6.05
C ASP A 372 20.74 32.37 6.44
N LYS A 373 19.81 32.01 7.35
CA LYS A 373 18.74 32.87 7.91
C LYS A 373 17.76 33.43 6.87
N GLN A 374 17.48 32.66 5.82
CA GLN A 374 16.54 33.06 4.78
C GLN A 374 15.09 32.65 5.06
N TYR A 375 14.86 31.77 6.05
CA TYR A 375 13.51 31.34 6.43
C TYR A 375 12.73 32.49 7.08
N PRO A 376 11.46 32.73 6.68
CA PRO A 376 10.71 33.90 7.14
C PRO A 376 10.23 33.76 8.59
N SER A 377 9.55 32.66 8.95
CA SER A 377 8.95 32.51 10.28
C SER A 377 9.73 31.58 11.22
N PHE A 378 10.78 30.92 10.74
CA PHE A 378 11.59 29.98 11.54
C PHE A 378 13.08 30.33 11.50
N SER A 379 13.55 31.04 12.53
CA SER A 379 14.92 31.54 12.62
C SER A 379 15.92 30.46 13.04
N HIS A 380 17.13 30.53 12.46
CA HIS A 380 18.23 29.64 12.79
C HIS A 380 18.71 29.78 14.24
N ASP A 381 18.69 28.66 14.96
CA ASP A 381 19.36 28.49 16.25
C ASP A 381 20.43 27.41 16.15
N LYS A 382 21.69 27.79 16.42
CA LYS A 382 22.86 26.89 16.41
C LYS A 382 22.77 25.78 17.46
N LYS A 383 21.99 25.96 18.52
CA LYS A 383 21.82 24.94 19.58
C LYS A 383 20.74 23.92 19.25
N ARG A 384 19.89 24.20 18.25
CA ARG A 384 18.79 23.33 17.84
C ARG A 384 19.30 22.26 16.88
N LYS A 385 19.04 20.99 17.19
CA LYS A 385 19.32 19.87 16.30
C LYS A 385 18.25 19.78 15.21
N ILE A 386 18.65 19.56 13.96
CA ILE A 386 17.73 19.42 12.83
C ILE A 386 17.74 17.96 12.37
N TYR A 387 16.55 17.39 12.22
CA TYR A 387 16.36 16.03 11.70
C TYR A 387 15.51 16.08 10.43
N PRO A 388 16.13 15.94 9.25
CA PRO A 388 15.40 15.85 7.99
C PRO A 388 14.58 14.54 7.91
N ILE A 389 13.34 14.62 7.47
CA ILE A 389 12.49 13.44 7.20
C ILE A 389 11.90 13.58 5.80
N ILE A 390 12.15 12.60 4.95
CA ILE A 390 11.42 12.43 3.68
C ILE A 390 10.25 11.50 3.97
N LEU A 391 9.05 12.09 3.98
CA LEU A 391 7.81 11.44 4.33
C LEU A 391 7.08 10.98 3.06
N THR A 392 6.89 9.68 2.91
CA THR A 392 6.29 9.07 1.71
C THR A 392 4.86 8.60 1.96
N LEU A 393 3.96 8.78 1.00
CA LEU A 393 2.57 8.30 1.09
C LEU A 393 2.46 6.78 0.90
N GLU A 394 3.25 6.24 -0.02
CA GLU A 394 3.32 4.79 -0.31
C GLU A 394 4.52 4.18 0.38
N GLU A 395 4.41 2.89 0.70
CA GLU A 395 5.53 2.13 1.21
C GLU A 395 6.50 1.76 0.09
N TRP A 396 7.74 2.19 0.27
CA TRP A 396 8.84 1.83 -0.61
C TRP A 396 9.52 0.53 -0.20
N TYR A 397 9.23 0.02 1.01
CA TYR A 397 9.93 -1.12 1.62
C TYR A 397 11.45 -0.99 1.41
N SER A 398 11.96 0.23 1.64
CA SER A 398 13.36 0.61 1.44
C SER A 398 14.18 0.01 2.59
N PHE A 399 14.42 -1.29 2.52
CA PHE A 399 15.00 -2.04 3.61
C PHE A 399 16.30 -1.45 4.15
N ALA A 400 16.38 -1.48 5.48
CA ALA A 400 17.56 -1.35 6.29
C ALA A 400 18.71 -2.22 5.78
N GLY A 401 19.58 -1.61 4.98
CA GLY A 401 20.81 -2.23 4.49
C GLY A 401 21.09 -1.82 3.05
N PRO A 402 20.93 -2.70 2.04
CA PRO A 402 21.53 -2.44 0.73
C PRO A 402 20.87 -1.33 -0.09
N ILE A 403 19.53 -1.20 -0.05
CA ILE A 403 18.83 -0.09 -0.74
C ILE A 403 19.16 1.25 -0.07
N CYS A 404 19.14 1.31 1.27
CA CYS A 404 19.57 2.49 2.01
C CYS A 404 21.04 2.84 1.75
N GLN A 405 21.92 1.85 1.57
CA GLN A 405 23.32 2.08 1.18
C GLN A 405 23.44 2.69 -0.22
N GLU A 406 22.68 2.20 -1.19
CA GLU A 406 22.65 2.78 -2.54
C GLU A 406 22.08 4.20 -2.55
N ILE A 407 21.02 4.46 -1.78
CA ILE A 407 20.49 5.82 -1.60
C ILE A 407 21.55 6.72 -0.95
N ASN A 408 22.21 6.26 0.11
CA ASN A 408 23.28 7.00 0.79
C ASN A 408 24.44 7.34 -0.17
N LYS A 409 24.87 6.39 -0.99
CA LYS A 409 25.92 6.63 -2.00
C LYS A 409 25.50 7.74 -2.98
N LYS A 410 24.29 7.64 -3.54
CA LYS A 410 23.74 8.66 -4.45
C LYS A 410 23.58 10.02 -3.77
N VAL A 411 23.20 10.06 -2.49
CA VAL A 411 23.12 11.30 -1.71
C VAL A 411 24.49 11.93 -1.53
N ILE A 412 25.52 11.16 -1.14
CA ILE A 412 26.89 11.66 -0.98
C ILE A 412 27.41 12.27 -2.29
N GLU A 413 27.21 11.58 -3.41
CA GLU A 413 27.61 12.08 -4.73
C GLU A 413 26.90 13.40 -5.07
N LYS A 414 25.59 13.48 -4.84
CA LYS A 414 24.80 14.68 -5.12
C LYS A 414 25.11 15.83 -4.16
N LEU A 415 25.41 15.58 -2.88
CA LEU A 415 25.86 16.63 -1.94
C LEU A 415 27.17 17.25 -2.43
N LYS A 416 28.15 16.43 -2.83
CA LYS A 416 29.41 16.90 -3.43
C LYS A 416 29.17 17.74 -4.68
N GLN A 417 28.32 17.27 -5.60
CA GLN A 417 27.98 18.00 -6.83
C GLN A 417 27.32 19.36 -6.56
N ASN A 418 26.59 19.49 -5.44
CA ASN A 418 25.92 20.74 -5.06
C ASN A 418 26.74 21.60 -4.08
N GLY A 419 28.00 21.21 -3.78
CA GLY A 419 28.86 21.94 -2.85
C GLY A 419 28.32 21.99 -1.42
N LEU A 420 27.54 20.98 -1.02
CA LEU A 420 26.98 20.88 0.33
C LEU A 420 27.93 20.07 1.23
N PRO A 421 28.09 20.44 2.52
CA PRO A 421 29.00 19.75 3.42
C PRO A 421 28.55 18.31 3.71
N LEU A 422 29.49 17.37 3.76
CA LEU A 422 29.19 15.95 3.99
C LEU A 422 28.99 15.64 5.47
N GLU A 423 29.64 16.42 6.35
CA GLU A 423 29.46 16.39 7.80
C GLU A 423 27.98 16.59 8.21
N TRP A 424 27.16 17.20 7.34
CA TRP A 424 25.73 17.35 7.58
C TRP A 424 24.98 16.02 7.63
N LEU A 425 25.49 14.97 7.00
CA LEU A 425 24.92 13.62 7.12
C LEU A 425 25.09 13.05 8.54
N GLU A 426 26.08 13.53 9.30
CA GLU A 426 26.31 13.15 10.70
C GLU A 426 25.66 14.15 11.67
N GLU A 427 25.75 15.45 11.38
CA GLU A 427 25.22 16.51 12.25
C GLU A 427 23.69 16.63 12.18
N MET A 428 23.11 16.37 11.01
CA MET A 428 21.68 16.48 10.68
C MET A 428 21.24 15.26 9.86
N PRO A 429 21.30 14.05 10.45
CA PRO A 429 21.06 12.80 9.72
C PRO A 429 19.60 12.71 9.26
N TYR A 430 19.40 12.39 7.98
CA TYR A 430 18.08 12.27 7.39
C TYR A 430 17.43 10.91 7.68
N SER A 431 16.10 10.84 7.57
CA SER A 431 15.34 9.58 7.60
C SER A 431 14.35 9.49 6.43
N LEU A 432 14.12 8.28 5.96
CA LEU A 432 12.96 7.96 5.12
C LEU A 432 11.86 7.42 6.04
N CYS A 433 10.63 7.87 5.85
CA CYS A 433 9.50 7.45 6.70
C CYS A 433 8.26 7.25 5.84
N GLY A 434 7.57 6.12 6.01
CA GLY A 434 6.22 5.96 5.50
C GLY A 434 5.23 6.72 6.37
N ILE A 435 4.20 7.32 5.77
CA ILE A 435 3.14 8.01 6.53
C ILE A 435 2.46 7.11 7.57
N HIS A 436 2.40 5.79 7.33
CA HIS A 436 1.83 4.85 8.29
C HIS A 436 2.62 4.77 9.60
N GLU A 437 3.96 4.87 9.54
CA GLU A 437 4.80 4.96 10.73
C GLU A 437 4.73 6.36 11.33
N PHE A 438 4.71 7.38 10.46
CA PHE A 438 4.72 8.77 10.89
C PHE A 438 3.55 9.13 11.80
N GLU A 439 2.35 8.65 11.47
CA GLU A 439 1.12 8.78 12.28
C GLU A 439 1.31 8.29 13.72
N GLU A 440 2.18 7.29 13.94
CA GLU A 440 2.49 6.74 15.25
C GLU A 440 3.65 7.48 15.93
N ILE A 441 4.79 7.63 15.23
CA ILE A 441 6.02 8.17 15.86
C ILE A 441 5.87 9.61 16.31
N VAL A 442 5.04 10.41 15.61
CA VAL A 442 4.77 11.79 16.03
C VAL A 442 4.12 11.83 17.42
N GLN A 443 3.25 10.86 17.74
CA GLN A 443 2.61 10.74 19.05
C GLN A 443 3.63 10.36 20.13
N ILE A 444 4.58 9.48 19.79
CA ILE A 444 5.66 9.09 20.69
C ILE A 444 6.58 10.27 20.97
N MET A 445 6.99 11.01 19.93
CA MET A 445 7.81 12.21 20.05
C MET A 445 7.16 13.29 20.93
N GLN A 446 5.82 13.42 20.93
CA GLN A 446 5.13 14.32 21.86
C GLN A 446 5.38 13.97 23.33
N VAL A 447 5.53 12.68 23.64
CA VAL A 447 5.76 12.19 24.99
C VAL A 447 7.24 12.29 25.36
N VAL A 448 8.13 11.79 24.50
CA VAL A 448 9.56 11.61 24.84
C VAL A 448 10.47 12.76 24.41
N GLY A 449 9.99 13.64 23.51
CA GLY A 449 10.76 14.71 22.87
C GLY A 449 11.39 14.26 21.54
N ILE A 450 11.47 15.18 20.58
CA ILE A 450 12.04 14.92 19.23
C ILE A 450 13.49 14.50 19.37
N LYS A 451 14.27 15.27 20.12
CA LYS A 451 15.72 15.07 20.26
C LYS A 451 16.03 13.67 20.81
N LYS A 452 15.40 13.31 21.93
CA LYS A 452 15.62 12.01 22.57
C LYS A 452 15.26 10.85 21.63
N PHE A 453 14.15 10.98 20.91
CA PHE A 453 13.70 9.97 19.95
C PHE A 453 14.72 9.78 18.82
N MET A 454 15.12 10.87 18.16
CA MET A 454 16.01 10.82 17.00
C MET A 454 17.46 10.50 17.38
N GLU A 455 17.98 11.00 18.51
CA GLU A 455 19.32 10.60 19.00
C GLU A 455 19.38 9.10 19.29
N SER A 456 18.29 8.50 19.78
CA SER A 456 18.22 7.05 19.98
C SER A 456 18.18 6.30 18.64
N LYS A 457 17.52 6.85 17.61
CA LYS A 457 17.50 6.28 16.25
C LYS A 457 18.88 6.27 15.60
N PHE A 458 19.66 7.33 15.82
CA PHE A 458 20.99 7.49 15.23
C PHE A 458 22.13 7.13 16.17
N SER A 459 21.86 6.45 17.29
CA SER A 459 22.91 6.09 18.26
C SER A 459 23.90 5.07 17.72
N THR A 460 23.51 4.27 16.73
CA THR A 460 24.38 3.34 16.01
C THR A 460 24.06 3.37 14.51
N PRO A 461 25.04 3.02 13.64
CA PRO A 461 24.78 2.86 12.20
C PRO A 461 23.71 1.80 11.89
N GLU A 462 23.60 0.77 12.73
CA GLU A 462 22.58 -0.26 12.62
C GLU A 462 21.18 0.33 12.82
N TYR A 463 20.93 1.00 13.95
CA TYR A 463 19.62 1.57 14.22
C TYR A 463 19.28 2.69 13.25
N ALA A 464 20.27 3.47 12.79
CA ALA A 464 20.10 4.48 11.77
C ALA A 464 19.51 3.90 10.47
N SER A 465 19.85 2.66 10.15
CA SER A 465 19.36 1.96 8.96
C SER A 465 17.94 1.40 9.09
N TRP A 466 17.44 1.16 10.32
CA TRP A 466 16.13 0.54 10.53
C TRP A 466 14.97 1.41 10.05
N ASP A 467 13.89 0.79 9.62
CA ASP A 467 12.59 1.46 9.52
C ASP A 467 12.11 1.87 10.93
N PHE A 468 11.13 2.77 11.00
CA PHE A 468 10.67 3.29 12.30
C PHE A 468 9.86 2.25 13.08
N ASP A 469 9.07 1.39 12.43
CA ASP A 469 8.29 0.35 13.09
C ASP A 469 9.14 -0.62 13.95
N PRO A 470 10.17 -1.31 13.40
CA PRO A 470 11.03 -2.19 14.21
C PRO A 470 11.82 -1.41 15.27
N PHE A 471 12.23 -0.17 14.97
CA PHE A 471 12.90 0.70 15.93
C PHE A 471 12.01 1.03 17.13
N VAL A 472 10.78 1.49 16.88
CA VAL A 472 9.82 1.82 17.93
C VAL A 472 9.47 0.58 18.75
N ASN A 473 9.29 -0.58 18.10
CA ASN A 473 9.05 -1.84 18.80
C ASN A 473 10.16 -2.22 19.78
N ASN A 474 11.40 -1.84 19.49
CA ASN A 474 12.54 -2.14 20.34
C ASN A 474 12.76 -1.10 21.45
N PHE A 475 12.62 0.19 21.15
CA PHE A 475 13.01 1.27 22.08
C PHE A 475 11.83 1.96 22.78
N TYR A 476 10.66 1.97 22.16
CA TYR A 476 9.50 2.77 22.59
C TYR A 476 8.21 1.93 22.66
N LYS A 477 8.35 0.63 22.93
CA LYS A 477 7.21 -0.31 23.01
C LYS A 477 6.13 0.13 23.99
N LYS A 478 6.51 0.80 25.07
CA LYS A 478 5.56 1.28 26.10
C LYS A 478 4.76 2.47 25.57
N GLU A 479 5.44 3.41 24.92
CA GLU A 479 4.84 4.61 24.33
C GLU A 479 3.96 4.24 23.14
N ARG A 480 4.40 3.31 22.29
CA ARG A 480 3.63 2.72 21.19
C ARG A 480 2.27 2.21 21.63
N LYS A 481 2.19 1.51 22.76
CA LYS A 481 0.91 1.02 23.31
C LYS A 481 -0.10 2.12 23.62
N ASN A 482 0.36 3.36 23.80
CA ASN A 482 -0.50 4.52 24.05
C ASN A 482 -0.78 5.35 22.79
N ALA A 483 -0.16 5.03 21.66
CA ALA A 483 -0.51 5.64 20.39
C ALA A 483 -1.93 5.22 19.99
N VAL A 484 -2.69 6.19 19.50
CA VAL A 484 -4.10 5.99 19.14
C VAL A 484 -4.33 6.33 17.68
N PHE A 485 -5.45 5.86 17.13
CA PHE A 485 -5.94 6.39 15.86
C PHE A 485 -6.40 7.84 16.05
N LEU A 486 -5.62 8.78 15.53
CA LEU A 486 -5.80 10.24 15.71
C LEU A 486 -7.16 10.78 15.23
N PHE A 487 -7.84 10.06 14.33
CA PHE A 487 -9.07 10.50 13.66
C PHE A 487 -10.25 9.57 13.91
N GLN A 488 -10.25 8.84 15.03
CA GLN A 488 -11.33 7.88 15.37
C GLN A 488 -12.72 8.53 15.35
N LYS A 489 -12.84 9.76 15.85
CA LYS A 489 -14.12 10.47 15.90
C LYS A 489 -14.61 10.81 14.49
N GLU A 490 -13.78 11.46 13.70
CA GLU A 490 -14.09 11.85 12.32
C GLU A 490 -14.46 10.63 11.48
N PHE A 491 -13.73 9.53 11.64
CA PHE A 491 -14.04 8.27 10.98
C PHE A 491 -15.42 7.73 11.35
N ASN A 492 -15.77 7.73 12.64
CA ASN A 492 -17.09 7.29 13.10
C ASN A 492 -18.21 8.21 12.60
N ASP A 493 -17.97 9.52 12.52
CA ASP A 493 -18.92 10.50 12.01
C ASP A 493 -19.21 10.26 10.51
N ILE A 494 -18.19 9.91 9.72
CA ILE A 494 -18.34 9.56 8.30
C ILE A 494 -19.27 8.34 8.14
N LEU A 495 -19.00 7.25 8.87
CA LEU A 495 -19.79 6.02 8.76
C LEU A 495 -21.24 6.19 9.25
N SER A 496 -21.43 6.94 10.34
CA SER A 496 -22.76 7.15 10.95
C SER A 496 -23.66 8.10 10.15
N SER A 497 -23.10 9.11 9.49
CA SER A 497 -23.85 10.14 8.76
C SER A 497 -24.80 9.61 7.67
N ARG A 498 -24.53 8.41 7.13
CA ARG A 498 -25.29 7.81 6.02
C ARG A 498 -25.90 6.44 6.31
N GLY A 499 -25.93 6.03 7.58
CA GLY A 499 -26.46 4.73 7.98
C GLY A 499 -25.66 3.55 7.43
N CYS A 500 -24.36 3.75 7.16
CA CYS A 500 -23.47 2.64 6.87
C CYS A 500 -23.39 1.78 8.14
N PRO A 501 -23.66 0.47 8.09
CA PRO A 501 -23.46 -0.37 9.26
C PRO A 501 -22.04 -0.18 9.75
N ILE A 502 -21.87 0.11 11.04
CA ILE A 502 -20.55 0.20 11.67
C ILE A 502 -19.87 -1.14 11.38
N ILE A 503 -18.87 -1.13 10.51
CA ILE A 503 -18.05 -2.30 10.27
C ILE A 503 -17.21 -2.43 11.53
N ASN A 504 -17.60 -3.34 12.42
CA ASN A 504 -16.75 -3.75 13.52
C ASN A 504 -15.57 -4.49 12.87
N TYR A 505 -14.44 -3.78 12.78
CA TYR A 505 -13.17 -4.31 12.28
C TYR A 505 -12.46 -5.09 13.36
#